data_AF-A0A918AVX3-F1
#
_entry.id   AF-A0A918AVX3-F1
#
_cell.length_a   1.000
_cell.length_b   1.000
_cell.length_c   1.000
_cell.angle_alpha   90.00
_cell.angle_beta   90.00
_cell.angle_gamma   90.00
#
_symmetry.space_group_name_H-M   'P 1'
#
loop_
_entity.id
_entity.type
_entity.pdbx_description
1 polymer ?
#
loop_
_entity_poly.entity_id
_entity_poly.type
_entity_poly.pdbx_seq_one_letter_code
_entity_poly.pdbx_strand_id
1 'polypeptide(L)'
;MPAYVLGNLRPAPTLHDEVLTYMERVQGTLVPFGGRFLVHGAPEREVREGQWPDSLVLISFPSLDHARRWYDSEEYQALLPLRTRHIDGDVLFVDGVPEGYDPATTAAAIRAAQSAT
;
A
#
# COMPACT_ATOMS: atom_id res chain seq x y z
N MET A 1 6.56 -11.10 -9.66
CA MET A 1 7.12 -9.80 -9.24
C MET A 1 6.48 -9.44 -7.91
N PRO A 2 7.21 -8.83 -6.97
CA PRO A 2 6.60 -8.36 -5.73
C PRO A 2 5.49 -7.37 -6.06
N ALA A 3 4.52 -7.24 -5.16
CA ALA A 3 3.48 -6.24 -5.26
C ALA A 3 3.42 -5.41 -3.98
N TYR A 4 2.83 -4.23 -4.10
CA TYR A 4 2.72 -3.29 -3.00
C TYR A 4 1.28 -2.80 -2.86
N VAL A 5 0.84 -2.69 -1.62
CA VAL A 5 -0.37 -1.95 -1.25
C VAL A 5 0.08 -0.65 -0.61
N LEU A 6 -0.29 0.47 -1.22
CA LEU A 6 -0.10 1.80 -0.66
C LEU A 6 -1.40 2.29 -0.04
N GLY A 7 -1.32 2.85 1.16
CA GLY A 7 -2.38 3.64 1.78
C GLY A 7 -1.93 5.08 1.91
N ASN A 8 -2.68 6.00 1.29
CA ASN A 8 -2.57 7.44 1.53
C ASN A 8 -3.74 7.86 2.43
N LEU A 9 -3.50 7.91 3.74
CA LEU A 9 -4.55 7.96 4.77
C LEU A 9 -4.58 9.32 5.48
N ARG A 10 -5.78 9.76 5.87
CA ARG A 10 -6.03 11.06 6.52
C ARG A 10 -6.56 10.86 7.95
N PRO A 11 -5.73 10.39 8.90
CA PRO A 11 -6.17 10.21 10.28
C PRO A 11 -6.36 11.55 10.98
N ALA A 12 -7.34 11.62 11.88
CA ALA A 12 -7.44 12.70 12.85
C ALA A 12 -6.23 12.69 13.83
N PRO A 13 -5.92 13.82 14.50
CA PRO A 13 -4.82 13.88 15.47
C PRO A 13 -4.95 12.89 16.63
N THR A 14 -6.18 12.50 16.98
CA THR A 14 -6.48 11.47 17.96
C THR A 14 -7.25 10.36 17.28
N LEU A 15 -6.77 9.12 17.43
CA LEU A 15 -7.39 7.95 16.82
C LEU A 15 -8.52 7.42 17.69
N HIS A 16 -9.58 6.93 17.04
CA HIS A 16 -10.68 6.23 17.69
C HIS A 16 -10.24 4.81 18.13
N ASP A 17 -10.80 4.26 19.21
CA ASP A 17 -10.44 2.93 19.75
C ASP A 17 -10.62 1.80 18.73
N GLU A 18 -11.59 1.92 17.83
CA GLU A 18 -11.77 0.97 16.72
C GLU A 18 -10.56 0.97 15.77
N VAL A 19 -9.94 2.11 15.51
CA VAL A 19 -8.70 2.19 14.72
C VAL A 19 -7.55 1.51 15.45
N LEU A 20 -7.44 1.71 16.76
CA LEU A 20 -6.43 1.03 17.57
C LEU A 20 -6.62 -0.49 17.53
N THR A 21 -7.87 -0.94 17.67
CA THR A 21 -8.24 -2.36 17.54
C THR A 21 -7.90 -2.92 16.15
N TYR A 22 -8.12 -2.14 15.08
CA TYR A 22 -7.69 -2.50 13.73
C TYR A 22 -6.17 -2.68 13.66
N MET A 23 -5.40 -1.72 14.20
CA MET A 23 -3.94 -1.75 14.17
C MET A 23 -3.36 -2.95 14.92
N GLU A 24 -3.95 -3.33 16.05
CA GLU A 24 -3.54 -4.51 16.83
C GLU A 24 -3.74 -5.83 16.06
N ARG A 25 -4.74 -5.91 15.18
CA ARG A 25 -5.18 -7.17 14.56
C ARG A 25 -4.74 -7.32 13.10
N VAL A 26 -4.54 -6.23 12.37
CA VAL A 26 -4.33 -6.26 10.92
C VAL A 26 -3.12 -7.11 10.51
N GLN A 27 -2.05 -7.12 11.31
CA GLN A 27 -0.86 -7.94 11.02
C GLN A 27 -1.20 -9.44 10.95
N GLY A 28 -2.12 -9.93 11.77
CA GLY A 28 -2.55 -11.33 11.75
C GLY A 28 -3.24 -11.72 10.44
N THR A 29 -3.97 -10.79 9.82
CA THR A 29 -4.62 -11.01 8.52
C THR A 29 -3.64 -11.06 7.36
N LEU A 30 -2.49 -10.38 7.49
CA LEU A 30 -1.48 -10.25 6.43
C LEU A 30 -0.58 -11.49 6.30
N VAL A 31 -0.21 -12.10 7.44
CA VAL A 31 0.76 -13.19 7.51
C VAL A 31 0.42 -14.37 6.57
N PRO A 32 -0.84 -14.87 6.50
CA PRO A 32 -1.19 -15.99 5.63
C PRO A 32 -0.96 -15.74 4.13
N PHE A 33 -0.92 -14.47 3.72
CA PHE A 33 -0.76 -14.06 2.32
C PHE A 33 0.66 -13.54 2.03
N GLY A 34 1.59 -13.67 2.99
CA GLY A 34 2.96 -13.15 2.85
C GLY A 34 3.05 -11.63 2.90
N GLY A 35 2.01 -10.96 3.44
CA GLY A 35 1.97 -9.51 3.60
C GLY A 35 2.87 -9.02 4.73
N ARG A 36 3.62 -7.94 4.50
CA ARG A 36 4.49 -7.32 5.51
C ARG A 36 4.50 -5.80 5.36
N PHE A 37 4.34 -5.07 6.47
CA PHE A 37 4.53 -3.62 6.50
C PHE A 37 5.98 -3.24 6.18
N LEU A 38 6.15 -2.27 5.29
CA LEU A 38 7.40 -1.58 5.01
C LEU A 38 7.38 -0.15 5.57
N VAL A 39 6.22 0.51 5.51
CA VAL A 39 5.99 1.85 6.08
C VAL A 39 4.63 1.82 6.77
N HIS A 40 4.53 2.40 7.96
CA HIS A 40 3.26 2.54 8.68
C HIS A 40 3.19 3.92 9.32
N GLY A 41 2.35 4.81 8.80
CA GLY A 41 2.18 6.15 9.35
C GLY A 41 3.09 7.20 8.71
N ALA A 42 4.38 6.86 8.57
CA ALA A 42 5.48 7.75 8.21
C ALA A 42 5.53 9.05 9.05
N PRO A 43 5.62 8.95 10.40
CA PRO A 43 5.62 10.13 11.27
C PRO A 43 6.85 11.03 11.06
N GLU A 44 8.02 10.42 10.85
CA GLU A 44 9.24 11.12 10.45
C GLU A 44 9.40 10.98 8.94
N ARG A 45 9.26 12.09 8.20
CA ARG A 45 9.39 12.11 6.74
C ARG A 45 9.99 13.42 6.27
N GLU A 46 10.68 13.36 5.13
CA GLU A 46 11.22 14.53 4.45
C GLU A 46 10.68 14.59 3.02
N VAL A 47 9.89 15.62 2.72
CA VAL A 47 9.33 15.84 1.39
C VAL A 47 10.30 16.69 0.59
N ARG A 48 10.98 16.09 -0.39
CA ARG A 48 11.97 16.78 -1.24
C ARG A 48 11.33 17.54 -2.39
N GLU A 49 10.22 17.03 -2.92
CA GLU A 49 9.47 17.63 -4.04
C GLU A 49 7.96 17.49 -3.78
N GLY A 50 7.18 18.50 -4.18
CA GLY A 50 5.72 18.50 -4.03
C GLY A 50 5.25 18.64 -2.58
N GLN A 51 4.06 18.09 -2.30
CA GLN A 51 3.45 18.08 -0.97
C GLN A 51 2.97 16.66 -0.65
N TRP A 52 3.20 16.23 0.59
CA TRP A 52 2.69 14.96 1.10
C TRP A 52 2.13 15.16 2.52
N PRO A 53 0.92 15.73 2.64
CA PRO A 53 0.32 16.04 3.94
C PRO A 53 -0.21 14.81 4.69
N ASP A 54 -0.56 13.77 3.95
CA ASP A 54 -1.30 12.60 4.45
C ASP A 54 -0.37 11.50 4.98
N SER A 55 -0.89 10.57 5.78
CA SER A 55 -0.15 9.43 6.30
C SER A 55 0.14 8.38 5.21
N LEU A 56 1.37 7.87 5.17
CA LEU A 56 1.77 6.82 4.22
C LEU A 56 1.83 5.44 4.90
N VAL A 57 1.15 4.48 4.31
CA VAL A 57 1.27 3.05 4.62
C VAL A 57 1.76 2.33 3.36
N LEU A 58 2.73 1.44 3.51
CA LEU A 58 3.25 0.59 2.43
C LEU A 58 3.35 -0.84 2.93
N ILE A 59 2.76 -1.78 2.21
CA ILE A 59 2.77 -3.21 2.53
C ILE A 59 3.29 -3.97 1.31
N SER A 60 4.28 -4.83 1.49
CA SER A 60 4.77 -5.72 0.44
C SER A 60 4.07 -7.07 0.46
N PHE A 61 3.84 -7.64 -0.73
CA PHE A 61 3.33 -8.98 -0.97
C PHE A 61 4.19 -9.71 -2.01
N PRO A 62 4.16 -11.06 -2.05
CA PRO A 62 4.87 -11.83 -3.08
C PRO A 62 4.37 -11.58 -4.51
N SER A 63 3.09 -11.22 -4.66
CA SER A 63 2.46 -10.86 -5.94
C SER A 63 1.15 -10.10 -5.73
N LEU A 64 0.63 -9.49 -6.80
CA LEU A 64 -0.63 -8.73 -6.76
C LEU A 64 -1.83 -9.62 -6.43
N ASP A 65 -1.80 -10.89 -6.85
CA ASP A 65 -2.80 -11.89 -6.47
C ASP A 65 -2.85 -12.11 -4.96
N HIS A 66 -1.69 -12.20 -4.30
CA HIS A 66 -1.63 -12.37 -2.85
C HIS A 66 -2.22 -11.16 -2.12
N ALA A 67 -1.92 -9.96 -2.60
CA ALA A 67 -2.50 -8.74 -2.07
C ALA A 67 -4.04 -8.76 -2.22
N ARG A 68 -4.56 -9.09 -3.41
CA ARG A 68 -6.01 -9.17 -3.66
C ARG A 68 -6.69 -10.20 -2.76
N ARG A 69 -6.13 -11.41 -2.67
CA ARG A 69 -6.65 -12.48 -1.81
C ARG A 69 -6.64 -12.11 -0.34
N TRP A 70 -5.63 -11.38 0.13
CA TRP A 70 -5.64 -10.80 1.47
C TRP A 70 -6.78 -9.81 1.63
N TYR A 71 -6.91 -8.85 0.72
CA TYR A 71 -7.94 -7.82 0.81
C TYR A 71 -9.34 -8.42 0.77
N ASP A 72 -9.57 -9.42 -0.07
CA ASP A 72 -10.87 -10.09 -0.22
C ASP A 72 -11.12 -11.19 0.83
N SER A 73 -10.16 -11.44 1.74
CA SER A 73 -10.33 -12.43 2.81
C SER A 73 -11.43 -12.04 3.79
N GLU A 74 -12.15 -13.03 4.32
CA GLU A 74 -13.22 -12.82 5.29
C GLU A 74 -12.68 -12.11 6.54
N GLU A 75 -11.49 -12.50 7.01
CA GLU A 75 -10.86 -11.95 8.19
C GLU A 75 -10.48 -10.47 8.01
N TYR A 76 -9.93 -10.09 6.85
CA TYR A 76 -9.60 -8.69 6.58
C TYR A 76 -10.86 -7.85 6.32
N GLN A 77 -11.83 -8.37 5.56
CA GLN A 77 -13.09 -7.67 5.29
C GLN A 77 -13.91 -7.43 6.56
N ALA A 78 -13.88 -8.35 7.53
CA ALA A 78 -14.51 -8.14 8.84
C ALA A 78 -13.80 -7.05 9.68
N LEU A 79 -12.48 -6.88 9.50
CA LEU A 79 -11.67 -5.92 10.25
C LEU A 79 -11.69 -4.51 9.62
N LEU A 80 -11.76 -4.43 8.29
CA LEU A 80 -11.65 -3.21 7.49
C LEU A 80 -12.57 -2.05 7.96
N PRO A 81 -13.87 -2.28 8.30
CA PRO A 81 -14.78 -1.22 8.75
C PRO A 81 -14.35 -0.50 10.03
N LEU A 82 -13.51 -1.11 10.86
CA LEU A 82 -12.96 -0.47 12.06
C LEU A 82 -12.03 0.70 11.70
N ARG A 83 -11.38 0.65 10.54
CA ARG A 83 -10.55 1.74 10.02
C ARG A 83 -11.35 2.69 9.15
N THR A 84 -12.09 2.18 8.16
CA THR A 84 -12.69 3.02 7.11
C THR A 84 -13.83 3.90 7.58
N ARG A 85 -14.44 3.62 8.74
CA ARG A 85 -15.41 4.53 9.37
C ARG A 85 -14.80 5.79 9.98
N HIS A 86 -13.49 5.77 10.27
CA HIS A 86 -12.81 6.84 11.03
C HIS A 86 -11.63 7.48 10.28
N ILE A 87 -11.12 6.82 9.24
CA ILE A 87 -9.97 7.28 8.46
C ILE A 87 -10.29 7.21 6.98
N ASP A 88 -10.47 8.38 6.39
CA ASP A 88 -10.53 8.55 4.93
C ASP A 88 -9.14 8.29 4.32
N GLY A 89 -9.13 7.88 3.06
CA GLY A 89 -7.89 7.71 2.34
C GLY A 89 -8.03 6.87 1.08
N ASP A 90 -6.96 6.86 0.32
CA ASP A 90 -6.84 6.11 -0.92
C ASP A 90 -6.01 4.86 -0.66
N VAL A 91 -6.44 3.73 -1.22
CA VAL A 91 -5.69 2.47 -1.17
C VAL A 91 -5.46 1.98 -2.59
N LEU A 92 -4.20 1.76 -2.94
CA LEU A 92 -3.78 1.36 -4.29
C LEU A 92 -2.97 0.06 -4.22
N PHE A 93 -3.26 -0.84 -5.15
CA PHE A 93 -2.58 -2.11 -5.34
C PHE A 93 -1.77 -2.01 -6.63
N VAL A 94 -0.45 -2.14 -6.54
CA VAL A 94 0.46 -1.97 -7.67
C VAL A 94 1.45 -3.12 -7.77
N ASP A 95 1.79 -3.48 -8.99
CA ASP A 95 2.94 -4.34 -9.24
C ASP A 95 4.23 -3.58 -8.94
N GLY A 96 5.17 -4.30 -8.35
CA GLY A 96 6.56 -3.88 -8.29
C GLY A 96 7.30 -4.22 -9.59
N VAL A 97 8.54 -3.75 -9.65
CA VAL A 97 9.47 -4.08 -10.73
C VAL A 97 10.34 -5.30 -10.35
N PRO A 98 10.90 -6.03 -11.33
CA PRO A 98 11.84 -7.11 -11.04
C PRO A 98 13.14 -6.61 -10.39
N GLU A 99 13.88 -7.51 -9.76
CA GLU A 99 15.25 -7.23 -9.31
C GLU A 99 16.13 -6.84 -10.51
N GLY A 100 16.99 -5.84 -10.33
CA GLY A 100 17.82 -5.31 -11.42
C GLY A 100 17.06 -4.45 -12.45
N TYR A 101 15.84 -4.01 -12.13
CA TYR A 101 15.10 -3.08 -13.00
C TYR A 101 15.89 -1.80 -13.29
N ASP A 102 15.99 -1.47 -14.59
CA ASP A 102 16.61 -0.25 -15.09
C ASP A 102 15.57 0.62 -15.83
N PRO A 103 15.26 1.82 -15.33
CA PRO A 103 14.30 2.72 -15.98
C PRO A 103 14.73 3.15 -17.39
N ALA A 104 16.02 3.09 -17.76
CA ALA A 104 16.47 3.38 -19.12
C ALA A 104 15.91 2.37 -20.14
N THR A 105 15.77 1.10 -19.74
CA THR A 105 15.16 0.05 -20.56
C THR A 105 13.69 0.36 -20.83
N THR A 106 12.94 0.77 -19.81
CA THR A 106 11.54 1.19 -19.95
C THR A 106 11.40 2.41 -20.86
N ALA A 107 12.28 3.41 -20.69
CA ALA A 107 12.27 4.60 -21.54
C ALA A 107 12.54 4.26 -23.02
N ALA A 108 13.47 3.33 -23.29
CA ALA A 108 13.76 2.88 -24.66
C ALA A 108 12.54 2.19 -25.29
N ALA A 109 11.86 1.31 -24.55
CA ALA A 109 10.64 0.64 -25.00
C ALA A 109 9.51 1.62 -25.31
N ILE A 110 9.29 2.62 -24.44
CA ILE A 110 8.25 3.66 -24.66
C ILE A 110 8.53 4.45 -25.94
N ARG A 111 9.78 4.90 -26.16
CA ARG A 111 10.14 5.64 -27.38
C ARG A 111 9.90 4.82 -28.64
N ALA A 112 10.29 3.54 -28.62
CA ALA A 112 10.08 2.64 -29.76
C ALA A 112 8.59 2.48 -30.10
N ALA A 113 7.73 2.34 -29.07
CA ALA A 113 6.28 2.26 -29.27
C ALA A 113 5.68 3.57 -29.82
N GLN A 114 6.17 4.73 -29.36
CA GLN A 114 5.71 6.03 -29.84
C GLN A 114 6.09 6.31 -31.29
N SER A 115 7.26 5.86 -31.74
CA SER A 115 7.70 6.02 -33.14
C SER A 115 7.03 5.06 -34.13
N ALA A 116 6.31 4.04 -33.62
CA ALA A 116 5.57 3.09 -34.44
C ALA A 116 4.12 3.52 -34.75
N THR A 117 3.72 4.71 -34.28
CA THR A 117 2.40 5.35 -34.51
C THR A 117 2.57 6.57 -35.39
#